data_AF-A0A1Q8VA30-F1
#
_entry.id   AF-A0A1Q8VA30-F1
#
_cell.length_a   1.000
_cell.length_b   1.000
_cell.length_c   1.000
_cell.angle_alpha   90.00
_cell.angle_beta   90.00
_cell.angle_gamma   90.00
#
_symmetry.space_group_name_H-M   'P 1'
#
loop_
_entity.id
_entity.type
_entity.pdbx_description
1 polymer ?
#
loop_
_entity_poly.entity_id
_entity_poly.type
_entity_poly.pdbx_seq_one_letter_code
_entity_poly.pdbx_strand_id
1 'polypeptide(L)'
;MSMSGSRPLARRIIGVETEYGITCAPTTDGPPPMDADHAARELFDPVVQRSRSSNVFTRGGARLYLDVGSHPEFATAECDRLEDVLAQDRAGELVMADLAEQANARLAASGVPGRIHLLKNNRDAEGNGFGCHENYLVRRRGDFWNDARTLVPHLVTRQILVGAGHIAAGGETRPADDALSGYVFSQRADQMWDAVSSATTRARPLINTRDEPHADAERYRRMHVVVGDSNIAQGSTLLKVAAMDLLLDYLEHGGDLGDLALADPMRAIRDTCHDMTGGVLLERVDGRTITPLEMQTEHLGRLRDHIAQDIEVTALHTAALELWERGLEALRMQQPESVDTELDWAVKHRLLTRYCQRHDTDLTDPRVTRLALAYHDVSPGQGLRQRLESTGLLRRFVDDETCRRAVDTPPATTRARLRGAVVAKAEDLRRDVSVDWVGVRLDDGVGSPVTLSDPFRAVDERIDALLESMERSATDLPIGV
;
A
#
# COMPACT_ATOMS: atom_id res chain seq x y z
N MET A 1 -8.92 41.80 16.05
CA MET A 1 -8.93 40.54 16.82
C MET A 1 -9.82 39.57 16.08
N SER A 2 -9.24 38.84 15.11
CA SER A 2 -9.94 37.77 14.41
C SER A 2 -9.73 36.51 15.23
N MET A 3 -10.79 35.82 15.61
CA MET A 3 -10.69 34.50 16.24
C MET A 3 -10.09 33.54 15.22
N SER A 4 -8.79 33.21 15.29
CA SER A 4 -8.30 32.00 14.63
C SER A 4 -8.73 30.83 15.51
N GLY A 5 -9.89 30.27 15.17
CA GLY A 5 -10.22 28.94 15.67
C GLY A 5 -9.30 27.94 14.98
N SER A 6 -8.85 26.94 15.73
CA SER A 6 -8.15 25.80 15.14
C SER A 6 -9.02 25.15 14.07
N ARG A 7 -8.40 24.73 12.95
CA ARG A 7 -9.11 24.01 11.88
C ARG A 7 -8.67 22.54 11.84
N PRO A 8 -9.57 21.58 11.61
CA PRO A 8 -9.14 20.23 11.30
C PRO A 8 -8.46 20.17 9.93
N LEU A 9 -7.63 19.14 9.74
CA LEU A 9 -7.20 18.71 8.41
C LEU A 9 -8.40 18.44 7.50
N ALA A 10 -8.21 18.63 6.19
CA ALA A 10 -9.20 18.23 5.21
C ALA A 10 -9.53 16.73 5.35
N ARG A 11 -10.81 16.41 5.61
CA ARG A 11 -11.28 15.03 5.62
C ARG A 11 -11.11 14.43 4.22
N ARG A 12 -10.23 13.45 4.07
CA ARG A 12 -9.84 12.87 2.78
C ARG A 12 -10.13 11.38 2.73
N ILE A 13 -10.60 10.89 1.58
CA ILE A 13 -10.68 9.44 1.33
C ILE A 13 -9.34 8.96 0.79
N ILE A 14 -8.82 7.92 1.41
CA ILE A 14 -7.54 7.29 1.13
C ILE A 14 -7.78 5.79 0.89
N GLY A 15 -7.07 5.23 -0.09
CA GLY A 15 -7.03 3.79 -0.32
C GLY A 15 -5.65 3.32 -0.79
N VAL A 16 -5.32 2.07 -0.51
CA VAL A 16 -4.08 1.42 -0.95
C VAL A 16 -4.43 0.18 -1.76
N GLU A 17 -3.81 0.04 -2.93
CA GLU A 17 -3.88 -1.14 -3.79
C GLU A 17 -2.54 -1.87 -3.66
N THR A 18 -2.56 -3.15 -3.27
CA THR A 18 -1.34 -3.95 -3.12
C THR A 18 -1.42 -5.19 -3.97
N GLU A 19 -0.55 -5.27 -4.97
CA GLU A 19 -0.27 -6.49 -5.73
C GLU A 19 0.76 -7.33 -4.96
N TYR A 20 0.52 -8.64 -4.87
CA TYR A 20 1.40 -9.59 -4.18
C TYR A 20 2.15 -10.44 -5.19
N GLY A 21 3.47 -10.55 -4.99
CA GLY A 21 4.27 -11.52 -5.73
C GLY A 21 3.87 -12.93 -5.32
N ILE A 22 3.70 -13.81 -6.30
CA ILE A 22 3.33 -15.21 -6.07
C ILE A 22 4.34 -16.15 -6.71
N THR A 23 4.75 -17.17 -5.97
CA THR A 23 5.62 -18.24 -6.49
C THR A 23 5.29 -19.56 -5.83
N CYS A 24 5.44 -20.67 -6.55
CA CYS A 24 5.35 -22.01 -5.98
C CYS A 24 6.74 -22.63 -5.89
N ALA A 25 7.35 -22.59 -4.70
CA ALA A 25 8.65 -23.21 -4.47
C ALA A 25 8.51 -24.74 -4.38
N PRO A 26 9.44 -25.52 -4.97
CA PRO A 26 9.43 -26.97 -4.81
C PRO A 26 9.81 -27.35 -3.36
N THR A 27 9.14 -28.36 -2.79
CA THR A 27 9.47 -28.89 -1.46
C THR A 27 10.43 -30.09 -1.50
N THR A 28 10.74 -30.57 -2.69
CA THR A 28 11.72 -31.63 -2.99
C THR A 28 12.71 -31.13 -4.02
N ASP A 29 13.81 -31.86 -4.23
CA ASP A 29 14.72 -31.56 -5.34
C ASP A 29 13.98 -31.68 -6.68
N GLY A 30 13.94 -30.59 -7.45
CA GLY A 30 13.22 -30.53 -8.72
C GLY A 30 12.79 -29.12 -9.11
N PRO A 31 12.21 -28.95 -10.31
CA PRO A 31 11.63 -27.68 -10.72
C PRO A 31 10.37 -27.36 -9.90
N PRO A 32 9.97 -26.06 -9.83
CA PRO A 32 8.66 -25.65 -9.34
C PRO A 32 7.54 -26.52 -9.94
N PRO A 33 6.59 -27.03 -9.13
CA PRO A 33 5.52 -27.90 -9.64
C PRO A 33 4.46 -27.13 -10.44
N MET A 34 4.45 -25.80 -10.36
CA MET A 34 3.56 -24.94 -11.13
C MET A 34 4.16 -23.54 -11.31
N ASP A 35 3.71 -22.85 -12.35
CA ASP A 35 4.03 -21.44 -12.60
C ASP A 35 3.16 -20.50 -11.73
N ALA A 36 3.43 -19.19 -11.82
CA ALA A 36 2.73 -18.17 -11.06
C ALA A 36 1.23 -18.10 -11.39
N ASP A 37 0.85 -18.27 -12.66
CA ASP A 37 -0.54 -18.25 -13.11
C ASP A 37 -1.35 -19.40 -12.50
N HIS A 38 -0.80 -20.62 -12.51
CA HIS A 38 -1.44 -21.78 -11.90
C HIS A 38 -1.50 -21.64 -10.38
N ALA A 39 -0.42 -21.16 -9.74
CA ALA A 39 -0.43 -20.88 -8.30
C ALA A 39 -1.50 -19.85 -7.91
N ALA A 40 -1.72 -18.82 -8.74
CA ALA A 40 -2.73 -17.79 -8.51
C ALA A 40 -4.15 -18.36 -8.61
N ARG A 41 -4.40 -19.28 -9.56
CA ARG A 41 -5.68 -20.00 -9.66
C ARG A 41 -5.91 -20.91 -8.45
N GLU A 42 -4.88 -21.66 -8.03
CA GLU A 42 -4.96 -22.48 -6.81
C GLU A 42 -5.23 -21.64 -5.57
N LEU A 43 -4.63 -20.45 -5.47
CA LEU A 43 -4.86 -19.50 -4.39
C LEU A 43 -6.32 -19.00 -4.36
N PHE A 44 -6.86 -18.61 -5.51
CA PHE A 44 -8.19 -18.00 -5.63
C PHE A 44 -9.34 -19.01 -5.77
N ASP A 45 -9.05 -20.31 -5.88
CA ASP A 45 -10.08 -21.36 -5.99
C ASP A 45 -11.21 -21.23 -4.94
N PRO A 46 -10.95 -21.00 -3.63
CA PRO A 46 -12.01 -20.81 -2.63
C PRO A 46 -12.86 -19.55 -2.88
N VAL A 47 -12.26 -18.50 -3.45
CA VAL A 47 -12.98 -17.26 -3.80
C VAL A 47 -13.91 -17.53 -4.98
N VAL A 48 -13.38 -18.16 -6.05
CA VAL A 48 -14.16 -18.50 -7.24
C VAL A 48 -15.27 -19.50 -6.93
N GLN A 49 -15.03 -20.51 -6.09
CA GLN A 49 -16.06 -21.46 -5.67
C GLN A 49 -17.19 -20.78 -4.90
N ARG A 50 -16.89 -19.75 -4.10
CA ARG A 50 -17.88 -19.02 -3.31
C ARG A 50 -18.67 -18.00 -4.14
N SER A 51 -18.00 -17.24 -5.01
CA SER A 51 -18.59 -16.06 -5.67
C SER A 51 -18.78 -16.22 -7.19
N ARG A 52 -18.29 -17.32 -7.78
CA ARG A 52 -18.18 -17.53 -9.24
C ARG A 52 -17.31 -16.49 -9.97
N SER A 53 -16.52 -15.71 -9.23
CA SER A 53 -15.68 -14.64 -9.75
C SER A 53 -14.34 -14.61 -9.02
N SER A 54 -13.25 -14.37 -9.76
CA SER A 54 -11.95 -14.07 -9.16
C SER A 54 -11.81 -12.60 -8.73
N ASN A 55 -12.87 -11.79 -8.86
CA ASN A 55 -12.91 -10.39 -8.48
C ASN A 55 -14.16 -10.15 -7.62
N VAL A 56 -13.93 -9.87 -6.34
CA VAL A 56 -14.98 -9.77 -5.33
C VAL A 56 -14.76 -8.57 -4.42
N PHE A 57 -15.85 -8.07 -3.85
CA PHE A 57 -15.79 -7.21 -2.67
C PHE A 57 -15.94 -8.06 -1.41
N THR A 58 -15.16 -7.73 -0.37
CA THR A 58 -15.14 -8.48 0.90
C THR A 58 -16.11 -7.87 1.93
N ARG A 59 -16.39 -8.62 3.00
CA ARG A 59 -17.15 -8.14 4.17
C ARG A 59 -16.52 -6.87 4.77
N GLY A 60 -15.19 -6.86 4.90
CA GLY A 60 -14.41 -5.70 5.34
C GLY A 60 -14.41 -4.53 4.37
N GLY A 61 -15.13 -4.61 3.25
CA GLY A 61 -15.27 -3.53 2.29
C GLY A 61 -14.03 -3.35 1.40
N ALA A 62 -13.09 -4.29 1.36
CA ALA A 62 -12.01 -4.26 0.39
C ALA A 62 -12.45 -4.87 -0.95
N ARG A 63 -11.63 -4.70 -1.98
CA ARG A 63 -11.74 -5.47 -3.24
C ARG A 63 -10.57 -6.44 -3.30
N LEU A 64 -10.88 -7.72 -3.52
CA LEU A 64 -9.92 -8.81 -3.67
C LEU A 64 -10.04 -9.36 -5.08
N TYR A 65 -8.96 -9.35 -5.85
CA TYR A 65 -9.01 -9.82 -7.23
C TYR A 65 -7.69 -10.34 -7.78
N LEU A 66 -7.75 -11.06 -8.90
CA LEU A 66 -6.59 -11.34 -9.75
C LEU A 66 -6.47 -10.24 -10.81
N ASP A 67 -5.39 -9.48 -10.78
CA ASP A 67 -5.13 -8.41 -11.76
C ASP A 67 -4.40 -8.96 -13.02
N VAL A 68 -4.09 -8.05 -13.95
CA VAL A 68 -3.33 -8.36 -15.17
C VAL A 68 -2.00 -9.02 -14.83
N GLY A 69 -1.71 -10.16 -15.47
CA GLY A 69 -0.54 -10.98 -15.14
C GLY A 69 -0.75 -11.91 -13.94
N SER A 70 -2.01 -12.12 -13.53
CA SER A 70 -2.42 -13.06 -12.48
C SER A 70 -1.87 -12.74 -11.08
N HIS A 71 -1.47 -11.49 -10.83
CA HIS A 71 -1.08 -11.08 -9.49
C HIS A 71 -2.31 -11.00 -8.57
N PRO A 72 -2.30 -11.69 -7.42
CA PRO A 72 -3.23 -11.43 -6.34
C PRO A 72 -3.17 -9.97 -5.92
N GLU A 73 -4.30 -9.27 -5.94
CA GLU A 73 -4.38 -7.88 -5.53
C GLU A 73 -5.44 -7.69 -4.44
N PHE A 74 -5.08 -6.89 -3.44
CA PHE A 74 -5.98 -6.41 -2.41
C PHE A 74 -6.01 -4.88 -2.44
N ALA A 75 -7.17 -4.31 -2.78
CA ALA A 75 -7.43 -2.88 -2.69
C ALA A 75 -8.26 -2.60 -1.44
N THR A 76 -7.72 -1.80 -0.52
CA THR A 76 -8.37 -1.50 0.77
C THR A 76 -9.77 -0.90 0.57
N ALA A 77 -10.62 -1.04 1.58
CA ALA A 77 -11.79 -0.20 1.70
C ALA A 77 -11.41 1.30 1.70
N GLU A 78 -12.36 2.16 1.32
CA GLU A 78 -12.18 3.60 1.47
C GLU A 78 -12.04 3.97 2.95
N CYS A 79 -10.92 4.60 3.30
CA CYS A 79 -10.61 5.04 4.66
C CYS A 79 -10.56 6.57 4.70
N ASP A 80 -11.00 7.18 5.79
CA ASP A 80 -10.81 8.62 6.06
C ASP A 80 -10.05 8.89 7.36
N ARG A 81 -9.43 7.84 7.90
CA ARG A 81 -8.61 7.84 9.11
C ARG A 81 -7.37 7.00 8.87
N LEU A 82 -6.23 7.46 9.36
CA LEU A 82 -4.97 6.73 9.24
C LEU A 82 -4.99 5.38 9.96
N GLU A 83 -5.74 5.27 11.08
CA GLU A 83 -5.90 3.99 11.77
C GLU A 83 -6.56 2.93 10.86
N ASP A 84 -7.59 3.33 10.11
CA ASP A 84 -8.32 2.45 9.21
C ASP A 84 -7.46 2.05 8.02
N VAL A 85 -6.64 2.96 7.46
CA VAL A 85 -5.70 2.62 6.37
C VAL A 85 -4.71 1.54 6.82
N LEU A 86 -4.09 1.72 8.00
CA LEU A 86 -3.14 0.74 8.55
C LEU A 86 -3.81 -0.60 8.85
N ALA A 87 -5.03 -0.58 9.39
CA ALA A 87 -5.78 -1.78 9.69
C ALA A 87 -6.21 -2.53 8.43
N GLN A 88 -6.67 -1.82 7.39
CA GLN A 88 -7.09 -2.41 6.12
C GLN A 88 -5.91 -2.95 5.30
N ASP A 89 -4.78 -2.23 5.26
CA ASP A 89 -3.55 -2.71 4.65
C ASP A 89 -3.09 -4.03 5.30
N ARG A 90 -3.13 -4.11 6.63
CA ARG A 90 -2.84 -5.35 7.35
C ARG A 90 -3.90 -6.43 7.14
N ALA A 91 -5.18 -6.07 7.06
CA ALA A 91 -6.24 -7.03 6.77
C ALA A 91 -6.03 -7.72 5.41
N GLY A 92 -5.54 -6.99 4.41
CA GLY A 92 -5.17 -7.55 3.12
C GLY A 92 -4.10 -8.65 3.24
N GLU A 93 -3.05 -8.42 4.02
CA GLU A 93 -2.03 -9.43 4.28
C GLU A 93 -2.58 -10.66 4.99
N LEU A 94 -3.49 -10.47 5.96
CA LEU A 94 -4.12 -11.58 6.69
C LEU A 94 -5.00 -12.43 5.76
N VAL A 95 -5.79 -11.80 4.89
CA VAL A 95 -6.61 -12.48 3.88
C VAL A 95 -5.73 -13.26 2.90
N MET A 96 -4.67 -12.64 2.39
CA MET A 96 -3.74 -13.31 1.46
C MET A 96 -3.01 -14.48 2.13
N ALA A 97 -2.58 -14.32 3.37
CA ALA A 97 -1.95 -15.39 4.15
C ALA A 97 -2.88 -16.58 4.38
N ASP A 98 -4.14 -16.34 4.73
CA ASP A 98 -5.16 -17.39 4.90
C ASP A 98 -5.42 -18.15 3.59
N LEU A 99 -5.57 -17.43 2.46
CA LEU A 99 -5.71 -18.06 1.15
C LEU A 99 -4.51 -18.93 0.79
N ALA A 100 -3.29 -18.46 1.08
CA ALA A 100 -2.06 -19.21 0.82
C ALA A 100 -1.96 -20.45 1.70
N GLU A 101 -2.35 -20.38 2.98
CA GLU A 101 -2.39 -21.53 3.89
C GLU A 101 -3.38 -22.59 3.40
N GLN A 102 -4.59 -22.18 3.01
CA GLN A 102 -5.60 -23.08 2.44
C GLN A 102 -5.12 -23.75 1.15
N ALA A 103 -4.50 -22.98 0.23
CA ALA A 103 -3.96 -23.52 -1.01
C ALA A 103 -2.84 -24.53 -0.73
N ASN A 104 -1.90 -24.20 0.15
CA ASN A 104 -0.83 -25.10 0.55
C ASN A 104 -1.34 -26.39 1.22
N ALA A 105 -2.40 -26.31 2.03
CA ALA A 105 -3.05 -27.48 2.61
C ALA A 105 -3.65 -28.39 1.52
N ARG A 106 -4.29 -27.82 0.48
CA ARG A 106 -4.78 -28.58 -0.67
C ARG A 106 -3.65 -29.24 -1.44
N LEU A 107 -2.57 -28.51 -1.74
CA LEU A 107 -1.39 -29.07 -2.44
C LEU A 107 -0.81 -30.27 -1.67
N ALA A 108 -0.64 -30.12 -0.36
CA ALA A 108 -0.14 -31.19 0.50
C ALA A 108 -1.09 -32.41 0.51
N ALA A 109 -2.40 -32.19 0.60
CA ALA A 109 -3.40 -33.26 0.56
C ALA A 109 -3.42 -34.00 -0.79
N SER A 110 -3.16 -33.29 -1.89
CA SER A 110 -3.05 -33.86 -3.23
C SER A 110 -1.68 -34.45 -3.56
N GLY A 111 -0.74 -34.44 -2.62
CA GLY A 111 0.61 -34.96 -2.81
C GLY A 111 1.48 -34.14 -3.79
N VAL A 112 1.12 -32.88 -4.04
CA VAL A 112 1.92 -31.97 -4.87
C VAL A 112 3.12 -31.49 -4.06
N PRO A 113 4.37 -31.72 -4.49
CA PRO A 113 5.57 -31.36 -3.74
C PRO A 113 5.92 -29.86 -3.93
N GLY A 114 4.99 -28.99 -3.56
CA GLY A 114 5.07 -27.55 -3.75
C GLY A 114 4.56 -26.77 -2.56
N ARG A 115 5.08 -25.54 -2.43
CA ARG A 115 4.58 -24.54 -1.49
C ARG A 115 4.44 -23.20 -2.18
N ILE A 116 3.23 -22.66 -2.16
CA ILE A 116 2.92 -21.30 -2.58
C ILE A 116 3.40 -20.32 -1.51
N HIS A 117 4.17 -19.33 -1.95
CA HIS A 117 4.60 -18.16 -1.16
C HIS A 117 3.97 -16.90 -1.76
N LEU A 118 3.48 -16.02 -0.88
CA LEU A 118 2.99 -14.69 -1.24
C LEU A 118 3.86 -13.62 -0.62
N LEU A 119 4.36 -12.71 -1.46
CA LEU A 119 5.31 -11.68 -1.09
C LEU A 119 4.66 -10.31 -1.26
N LYS A 120 4.57 -9.54 -0.17
CA LYS A 120 4.18 -8.13 -0.22
C LYS A 120 5.39 -7.28 -0.59
N ASN A 121 5.84 -7.41 -1.82
CA ASN A 121 6.98 -6.70 -2.39
C ASN A 121 6.60 -6.08 -3.75
N ASN A 122 7.57 -5.74 -4.60
CA ASN A 122 7.31 -5.10 -5.90
C ASN A 122 7.99 -5.80 -7.08
N ARG A 123 8.67 -6.92 -6.85
CA ARG A 123 9.40 -7.67 -7.86
C ARG A 123 9.28 -9.16 -7.66
N ASP A 124 9.09 -9.92 -8.73
CA ASP A 124 9.22 -11.37 -8.69
C ASP A 124 10.68 -11.81 -8.94
N ALA A 125 10.90 -13.13 -8.90
CA ALA A 125 12.18 -13.76 -9.17
C ALA A 125 12.66 -13.62 -10.63
N GLU A 126 11.74 -13.36 -11.57
CA GLU A 126 12.05 -13.13 -12.99
C GLU A 126 12.39 -11.66 -13.27
N GLY A 127 12.23 -10.80 -12.26
CA GLY A 127 12.52 -9.38 -12.32
C GLY A 127 11.35 -8.53 -12.81
N ASN A 128 10.17 -9.12 -13.06
CA ASN A 128 8.95 -8.39 -13.39
C ASN A 128 8.55 -7.54 -12.19
N GLY A 129 8.02 -6.35 -12.46
CA GLY A 129 7.64 -5.39 -11.44
C GLY A 129 6.14 -5.21 -11.32
N PHE A 130 5.62 -5.26 -10.10
CA PHE A 130 4.23 -5.01 -9.71
C PHE A 130 4.13 -3.91 -8.64
N GLY A 131 2.93 -3.37 -8.45
CA GLY A 131 2.70 -2.09 -7.78
C GLY A 131 2.15 -2.18 -6.34
N CYS A 132 2.52 -1.18 -5.54
CA CYS A 132 1.68 -0.70 -4.45
C CYS A 132 1.21 0.71 -4.85
N HIS A 133 -0.10 0.89 -5.02
CA HIS A 133 -0.66 2.17 -5.42
C HIS A 133 -1.37 2.85 -4.26
N GLU A 134 -1.24 4.16 -4.19
CA GLU A 134 -1.95 4.99 -3.24
C GLU A 134 -3.01 5.82 -3.97
N ASN A 135 -4.18 5.94 -3.36
CA ASN A 135 -5.32 6.65 -3.89
C ASN A 135 -5.72 7.74 -2.91
N TYR A 136 -5.73 8.99 -3.38
CA TYR A 136 -6.14 10.14 -2.58
C TYR A 136 -7.30 10.85 -3.28
N LEU A 137 -8.43 10.96 -2.60
CA LEU A 137 -9.54 11.79 -3.08
C LEU A 137 -9.15 13.27 -2.94
N VAL A 138 -9.32 14.02 -4.00
CA VAL A 138 -8.99 15.45 -4.04
C VAL A 138 -10.17 16.22 -4.60
N ARG A 139 -10.29 17.50 -4.22
CA ARG A 139 -11.35 18.35 -4.79
C ARG A 139 -11.07 18.64 -6.25
N ARG A 140 -12.11 18.60 -7.08
CA ARG A 140 -12.02 18.98 -8.48
C ARG A 140 -11.85 20.49 -8.58
N ARG A 141 -10.64 20.93 -8.91
CA ARG A 141 -10.29 22.32 -9.22
C ARG A 141 -9.56 22.38 -10.56
N GLY A 142 -9.58 23.55 -11.21
CA GLY A 142 -8.95 23.74 -12.53
C GLY A 142 -7.41 23.67 -12.50
N ASP A 143 -6.82 24.04 -11.36
CA ASP A 143 -5.39 24.10 -11.09
C ASP A 143 -4.80 22.80 -10.53
N PHE A 144 -5.62 21.83 -10.10
CA PHE A 144 -5.16 20.64 -9.36
C PHE A 144 -4.00 19.88 -10.05
N TRP A 145 -4.02 19.72 -11.37
CA TRP A 145 -2.94 19.00 -12.05
C TRP A 145 -1.62 19.78 -12.07
N ASN A 146 -1.64 21.10 -11.89
CA ASN A 146 -0.42 21.88 -11.67
C ASN A 146 0.11 21.59 -10.26
N ASP A 147 -0.75 21.63 -9.24
CA ASP A 147 -0.40 21.32 -7.85
C ASP A 147 0.15 19.89 -7.73
N ALA A 148 -0.51 18.91 -8.34
CA ALA A 148 -0.07 17.52 -8.33
C ALA A 148 1.32 17.34 -8.95
N ARG A 149 1.68 18.11 -9.99
CA ARG A 149 3.04 18.07 -10.57
C ARG A 149 4.09 18.59 -9.59
N THR A 150 3.75 19.54 -8.73
CA THR A 150 4.67 20.05 -7.71
C THR A 150 4.99 19.03 -6.62
N LEU A 151 4.24 17.92 -6.53
CA LEU A 151 4.52 16.80 -5.62
C LEU A 151 5.57 15.82 -6.17
N VAL A 152 5.91 15.90 -7.46
CA VAL A 152 6.91 15.00 -8.08
C VAL A 152 8.24 14.96 -7.32
N PRO A 153 8.84 16.08 -6.89
CA PRO A 153 10.08 16.07 -6.12
C PRO A 153 9.96 15.32 -4.79
N HIS A 154 8.83 15.47 -4.08
CA HIS A 154 8.53 14.68 -2.88
C HIS A 154 8.44 13.18 -3.20
N LEU A 155 7.69 12.81 -4.25
CA LEU A 155 7.50 11.42 -4.66
C LEU A 155 8.81 10.74 -5.09
N VAL A 156 9.72 11.48 -5.73
CA VAL A 156 11.06 11.03 -6.11
C VAL A 156 11.94 10.78 -4.88
N THR A 157 11.88 11.65 -3.88
CA THR A 157 12.83 11.65 -2.75
C THR A 157 12.31 10.95 -1.51
N ARG A 158 11.00 10.75 -1.35
CA ARG A 158 10.42 10.09 -0.17
C ARG A 158 10.89 8.65 0.04
N GLN A 159 11.44 8.00 -0.98
CA GLN A 159 11.98 6.64 -0.87
C GLN A 159 13.10 6.49 0.17
N ILE A 160 13.84 7.56 0.48
CA ILE A 160 14.84 7.54 1.56
C ILE A 160 14.19 7.34 2.94
N LEU A 161 12.88 7.60 3.05
CA LEU A 161 12.09 7.44 4.26
C LEU A 161 11.20 6.20 4.19
N VAL A 162 10.49 6.00 3.07
CA VAL A 162 9.42 4.98 2.97
C VAL A 162 9.75 3.83 2.01
N GLY A 163 10.96 3.78 1.46
CA GLY A 163 11.44 2.67 0.65
C GLY A 163 11.45 1.36 1.43
N ALA A 164 11.15 0.25 0.76
CA ALA A 164 11.10 -1.05 1.42
C ALA A 164 12.48 -1.71 1.53
N GLY A 165 13.49 -1.20 0.83
CA GLY A 165 14.83 -1.75 0.77
C GLY A 165 14.94 -2.96 -0.17
N HIS A 166 16.00 -2.98 -1.00
CA HIS A 166 16.25 -4.02 -2.00
C HIS A 166 17.74 -4.32 -2.16
N ILE A 167 18.06 -5.52 -2.65
CA ILE A 167 19.41 -5.86 -3.13
C ILE A 167 19.38 -5.66 -4.65
N ALA A 168 20.07 -4.65 -5.17
CA ALA A 168 20.07 -4.30 -6.58
C ALA A 168 20.70 -5.39 -7.46
N ALA A 169 20.20 -5.53 -8.69
CA ALA A 169 20.75 -6.45 -9.67
C ALA A 169 22.23 -6.14 -9.97
N GLY A 170 23.09 -7.15 -9.94
CA GLY A 170 24.54 -7.00 -10.05
C GLY A 170 25.26 -6.66 -8.73
N GLY A 171 24.54 -6.25 -7.69
CA GLY A 171 25.06 -6.17 -6.31
C GLY A 171 25.53 -7.54 -5.80
N GLU A 172 24.82 -8.60 -6.20
CA GLU A 172 25.18 -10.00 -5.92
C GLU A 172 26.45 -10.51 -6.64
N THR A 173 27.03 -9.72 -7.55
CA THR A 173 28.17 -10.14 -8.39
C THR A 173 29.44 -9.32 -8.15
N ARG A 174 29.38 -8.29 -7.29
CA ARG A 174 30.52 -7.45 -6.95
C ARG A 174 31.04 -7.84 -5.57
N PRO A 175 32.24 -8.44 -5.46
CA PRO A 175 32.94 -8.50 -4.18
C PRO A 175 33.10 -7.06 -3.71
N ALA A 176 32.68 -6.79 -2.48
CA ALA A 176 32.70 -5.46 -1.94
C ALA A 176 33.64 -5.38 -0.73
N ASP A 177 34.31 -4.23 -0.60
CA ASP A 177 35.03 -3.88 0.64
C ASP A 177 34.04 -3.60 1.80
N ASP A 178 32.75 -3.42 1.49
CA ASP A 178 31.63 -3.29 2.44
C ASP A 178 30.57 -4.38 2.16
N ALA A 179 30.23 -5.16 3.18
CA ALA A 179 29.33 -6.32 3.11
C ALA A 179 27.92 -6.00 2.56
N LEU A 180 27.50 -4.73 2.52
CA LEU A 180 26.18 -4.30 2.05
C LEU A 180 26.20 -3.47 0.76
N SER A 181 27.32 -3.43 0.05
CA SER A 181 27.40 -2.82 -1.28
C SER A 181 26.37 -3.42 -2.23
N GLY A 182 25.42 -2.61 -2.68
CA GLY A 182 24.30 -3.04 -3.54
C GLY A 182 22.95 -3.09 -2.83
N TYR A 183 22.89 -2.79 -1.54
CA TYR A 183 21.62 -2.48 -0.87
C TYR A 183 21.14 -1.07 -1.24
N VAL A 184 19.86 -0.94 -1.61
CA VAL A 184 19.25 0.30 -2.12
C VAL A 184 17.90 0.56 -1.46
N PHE A 185 17.42 1.82 -1.48
CA PHE A 185 16.20 2.21 -0.76
C PHE A 185 14.92 1.58 -1.30
N SER A 186 14.76 1.51 -2.62
CA SER A 186 13.48 1.16 -3.26
C SER A 186 13.61 -0.02 -4.21
N GLN A 187 12.57 -0.85 -4.26
CA GLN A 187 12.41 -1.89 -5.27
C GLN A 187 11.86 -1.36 -6.61
N ARG A 188 11.19 -0.21 -6.58
CA ARG A 188 10.43 0.36 -7.71
C ARG A 188 11.22 1.37 -8.52
N ALA A 189 12.19 2.07 -7.92
CA ALA A 189 12.85 3.22 -8.55
C ALA A 189 13.41 2.94 -9.95
N ASP A 190 14.07 1.80 -10.16
CA ASP A 190 14.66 1.43 -11.46
C ASP A 190 13.61 1.07 -12.53
N GLN A 191 12.36 0.87 -12.14
CA GLN A 191 11.26 0.50 -13.03
C GLN A 191 10.40 1.69 -13.47
N MET A 192 10.69 2.90 -12.98
CA MET A 192 9.94 4.12 -13.27
C MET A 192 10.47 4.80 -14.53
N TRP A 193 9.56 5.16 -15.44
CA TRP A 193 9.91 5.68 -16.77
C TRP A 193 9.27 7.03 -17.12
N ASP A 194 8.25 7.46 -16.38
CA ASP A 194 7.56 8.75 -16.61
C ASP A 194 7.22 9.43 -15.27
N ALA A 195 7.10 10.76 -15.26
CA ALA A 195 6.69 11.52 -14.07
C ALA A 195 5.17 11.54 -13.91
N VAL A 196 4.42 11.82 -14.98
CA VAL A 196 2.97 12.01 -14.94
C VAL A 196 2.35 11.56 -16.26
N SER A 197 1.47 10.54 -16.23
CA SER A 197 0.89 9.94 -17.44
C SER A 197 -0.47 9.29 -17.15
N SER A 198 -1.28 9.04 -18.18
CA SER A 198 -2.53 8.28 -18.06
C SER A 198 -2.37 6.78 -18.37
N ALA A 199 -1.19 6.33 -18.82
CA ALA A 199 -0.94 4.94 -19.20
C ALA A 199 -0.56 4.07 -18.00
N THR A 200 -1.24 2.94 -17.80
CA THR A 200 -1.11 2.11 -16.58
C THR A 200 -0.13 0.94 -16.65
N THR A 201 0.47 0.62 -17.80
CA THR A 201 1.36 -0.56 -17.90
C THR A 201 2.67 -0.36 -18.67
N ARG A 202 2.70 0.58 -19.64
CA ARG A 202 3.89 0.83 -20.48
C ARG A 202 4.72 2.06 -20.08
N ALA A 203 4.11 3.10 -19.50
CA ALA A 203 4.82 4.33 -19.11
C ALA A 203 5.17 4.39 -17.61
N ARG A 204 4.43 3.68 -16.74
CA ARG A 204 4.62 3.63 -15.28
C ARG A 204 4.95 5.03 -14.69
N PRO A 205 4.01 5.99 -14.78
CA PRO A 205 4.23 7.35 -14.27
C PRO A 205 4.35 7.38 -12.75
N LEU A 206 4.89 8.42 -12.12
CA LEU A 206 4.80 8.57 -10.65
C LEU A 206 3.35 8.84 -10.21
N ILE A 207 2.65 9.68 -10.97
CA ILE A 207 1.24 10.04 -10.77
C ILE A 207 0.45 9.64 -12.02
N ASN A 208 -0.56 8.80 -11.84
CA ASN A 208 -1.50 8.45 -12.88
C ASN A 208 -2.63 9.49 -12.98
N THR A 209 -2.90 9.96 -14.20
CA THR A 209 -3.89 11.01 -14.45
C THR A 209 -5.24 10.52 -14.94
N ARG A 210 -5.53 9.22 -14.83
CA ARG A 210 -6.82 8.66 -15.25
C ARG A 210 -7.95 9.25 -14.40
N ASP A 211 -8.99 9.74 -15.08
CA ASP A 211 -10.10 10.45 -14.44
C ASP A 211 -11.23 9.50 -14.02
N GLU A 212 -10.93 8.57 -13.11
CA GLU A 212 -11.88 7.63 -12.51
C GLU A 212 -12.01 7.94 -11.01
N PRO A 213 -12.83 8.94 -10.63
CA PRO A 213 -12.89 9.42 -9.25
C PRO A 213 -13.54 8.41 -8.28
N HIS A 214 -14.31 7.46 -8.80
CA HIS A 214 -15.22 6.62 -8.02
C HIS A 214 -16.02 7.43 -6.99
N ALA A 215 -16.43 8.64 -7.36
CA ALA A 215 -17.19 9.58 -6.55
C ALA A 215 -17.95 10.52 -7.51
N ASP A 216 -18.67 11.51 -6.99
CA ASP A 216 -19.23 12.58 -7.81
C ASP A 216 -18.13 13.26 -8.64
N ALA A 217 -18.18 13.06 -9.96
CA ALA A 217 -17.17 13.52 -10.91
C ALA A 217 -17.17 15.04 -11.10
N GLU A 218 -18.22 15.76 -10.69
CA GLU A 218 -18.23 17.22 -10.69
C GLU A 218 -17.45 17.79 -9.50
N ARG A 219 -17.37 17.03 -8.40
CA ARG A 219 -16.80 17.49 -7.12
C ARG A 219 -15.40 16.99 -6.86
N TYR A 220 -15.06 15.80 -7.35
CA TYR A 220 -13.83 15.11 -6.96
C TYR A 220 -13.01 14.59 -8.14
N ARG A 221 -11.75 14.29 -7.83
CA ARG A 221 -10.84 13.45 -8.61
C ARG A 221 -10.20 12.42 -7.69
N ARG A 222 -9.66 11.35 -8.27
CA ARG A 222 -8.80 10.39 -7.58
C ARG A 222 -7.38 10.61 -8.06
N MET A 223 -6.50 11.05 -7.16
CA MET A 223 -5.06 11.10 -7.43
C MET A 223 -4.51 9.69 -7.17
N HIS A 224 -4.02 9.04 -8.22
CA HIS A 224 -3.49 7.69 -8.17
C HIS A 224 -1.96 7.74 -8.27
N VAL A 225 -1.27 7.42 -7.18
CA VAL A 225 0.19 7.45 -7.07
C VAL A 225 0.70 6.02 -7.16
N VAL A 226 1.67 5.74 -8.03
CA VAL A 226 2.12 4.36 -8.30
C VAL A 226 3.62 4.15 -8.03
N VAL A 227 4.33 5.17 -7.53
CA VAL A 227 5.78 5.08 -7.25
C VAL A 227 6.11 4.28 -5.98
N GLY A 228 5.17 4.16 -5.04
CA GLY A 228 5.43 3.61 -3.71
C GLY A 228 5.84 2.13 -3.72
N ASP A 229 6.76 1.77 -2.82
CA ASP A 229 7.05 0.38 -2.50
C ASP A 229 5.91 -0.21 -1.64
N SER A 230 5.76 -1.53 -1.70
CA SER A 230 4.94 -2.31 -0.78
C SER A 230 5.66 -2.40 0.58
N ASN A 231 5.01 -1.91 1.65
CA ASN A 231 5.62 -1.81 2.98
C ASN A 231 5.11 -2.89 3.93
N ILE A 232 6.01 -3.46 4.74
CA ILE A 232 5.68 -4.41 5.82
C ILE A 232 5.54 -3.68 7.15
N ALA A 233 6.43 -2.71 7.41
CA ALA A 233 6.40 -1.90 8.60
C ALA A 233 5.21 -0.93 8.57
N GLN A 234 4.40 -0.93 9.64
CA GLN A 234 3.31 0.05 9.78
C GLN A 234 3.85 1.49 9.81
N GLY A 235 5.08 1.70 10.29
CA GLY A 235 5.72 3.02 10.31
C GLY A 235 5.95 3.59 8.90
N SER A 236 6.48 2.78 7.98
CA SER A 236 6.62 3.20 6.58
C SER A 236 5.28 3.49 5.91
N THR A 237 4.27 2.62 6.07
CA THR A 237 2.93 2.85 5.51
C THR A 237 2.31 4.12 6.09
N LEU A 238 2.43 4.32 7.40
CA LEU A 238 1.95 5.52 8.10
C LEU A 238 2.59 6.78 7.53
N LEU A 239 3.92 6.82 7.48
CA LEU A 239 4.65 7.99 6.97
C LEU A 239 4.33 8.25 5.50
N LYS A 240 4.27 7.20 4.67
CA LYS A 240 3.95 7.28 3.24
C LYS A 240 2.61 7.98 2.99
N VAL A 241 1.58 7.56 3.74
CA VAL A 241 0.22 8.06 3.57
C VAL A 241 0.02 9.41 4.24
N ALA A 242 0.50 9.58 5.47
CA ALA A 242 0.34 10.83 6.23
C ALA A 242 1.09 11.99 5.57
N ALA A 243 2.29 11.75 5.03
CA ALA A 243 3.05 12.79 4.31
C ALA A 243 2.26 13.33 3.12
N MET A 244 1.65 12.42 2.33
CA MET A 244 0.84 12.81 1.19
C MET A 244 -0.44 13.54 1.62
N ASP A 245 -1.14 13.07 2.66
CA ASP A 245 -2.36 13.74 3.13
C ASP A 245 -2.09 15.18 3.60
N LEU A 246 -1.00 15.38 4.35
CA LEU A 246 -0.55 16.69 4.80
C LEU A 246 -0.10 17.61 3.66
N LEU A 247 0.67 17.09 2.68
CA LEU A 247 1.09 17.88 1.52
C LEU A 247 -0.10 18.26 0.64
N LEU A 248 -1.08 17.38 0.48
CA LEU A 248 -2.30 17.69 -0.25
C LEU A 248 -3.13 18.75 0.48
N ASP A 249 -3.28 18.66 1.80
CA ASP A 249 -3.94 19.72 2.58
C ASP A 249 -3.19 21.06 2.49
N TYR A 250 -1.85 21.05 2.52
CA TYR A 250 -1.01 22.24 2.31
C TYR A 250 -1.27 22.90 0.94
N LEU A 251 -1.22 22.13 -0.16
CA LEU A 251 -1.48 22.63 -1.51
C LEU A 251 -2.93 23.13 -1.67
N GLU A 252 -3.91 22.41 -1.11
CA GLU A 252 -5.33 22.80 -1.19
C GLU A 252 -5.62 24.15 -0.51
N HIS A 253 -4.76 24.57 0.42
CA HIS A 253 -4.82 25.85 1.13
C HIS A 253 -3.84 26.92 0.60
N GLY A 254 -3.32 26.73 -0.61
CA GLY A 254 -2.50 27.73 -1.31
C GLY A 254 -1.01 27.62 -1.03
N GLY A 255 -0.56 26.53 -0.41
CA GLY A 255 0.83 26.17 -0.37
C GLY A 255 1.43 26.00 -1.77
N ASP A 256 2.72 26.30 -1.91
CA ASP A 256 3.47 26.15 -3.15
C ASP A 256 4.68 25.24 -2.93
N LEU A 257 4.99 24.41 -3.92
CA LEU A 257 6.15 23.51 -4.00
C LEU A 257 6.86 23.61 -5.37
N GLY A 258 6.41 24.51 -6.25
CA GLY A 258 6.92 24.63 -7.62
C GLY A 258 8.38 25.04 -7.71
N ASP A 259 8.89 25.75 -6.70
CA ASP A 259 10.30 26.10 -6.59
C ASP A 259 11.22 24.90 -6.33
N LEU A 260 10.69 23.71 -6.03
CA LEU A 260 11.45 22.47 -5.81
C LEU A 260 11.49 21.55 -7.03
N ALA A 261 11.00 22.00 -8.19
CA ALA A 261 10.92 21.20 -9.40
C ALA A 261 12.29 20.66 -9.85
N LEU A 262 12.37 19.35 -10.08
CA LEU A 262 13.55 18.66 -10.58
C LEU A 262 13.63 18.73 -12.11
N ALA A 263 14.84 18.92 -12.64
CA ALA A 263 15.10 18.98 -14.07
C ALA A 263 14.86 17.64 -14.78
N ASP A 264 15.29 16.54 -14.15
CA ASP A 264 15.04 15.17 -14.62
C ASP A 264 14.59 14.28 -13.45
N PRO A 265 13.28 14.20 -13.18
CA PRO A 265 12.73 13.36 -12.11
C PRO A 265 13.08 11.87 -12.25
N MET A 266 13.23 11.35 -13.47
CA MET A 266 13.45 9.92 -13.71
C MET A 266 14.91 9.52 -13.48
N ARG A 267 15.85 10.41 -13.80
CA ARG A 267 17.22 10.24 -13.34
C ARG A 267 17.29 10.40 -11.82
N ALA A 268 16.66 11.44 -11.27
CA ALA A 268 16.70 11.74 -9.85
C ALA A 268 16.16 10.61 -8.96
N ILE A 269 15.10 9.91 -9.38
CA ILE A 269 14.57 8.77 -8.60
C ILE A 269 15.54 7.59 -8.54
N ARG A 270 16.27 7.30 -9.61
CA ARG A 270 17.31 6.28 -9.63
C ARG A 270 18.51 6.71 -8.79
N ASP A 271 19.02 7.92 -9.04
CA ASP A 271 20.15 8.47 -8.31
C ASP A 271 19.87 8.49 -6.79
N THR A 272 18.66 8.87 -6.38
CA THR A 272 18.22 8.83 -4.96
C THR A 272 18.17 7.41 -4.41
N CYS A 273 17.70 6.42 -5.18
CA CYS A 273 17.55 5.03 -4.73
C CYS A 273 18.90 4.39 -4.38
N HIS A 274 19.90 4.61 -5.24
CA HIS A 274 21.20 3.96 -5.18
C HIS A 274 22.18 4.64 -4.23
N ASP A 275 21.93 5.89 -3.83
CA ASP A 275 22.74 6.59 -2.83
C ASP A 275 22.13 6.48 -1.43
N MET A 276 22.52 5.44 -0.70
CA MET A 276 22.08 5.20 0.69
C MET A 276 22.51 6.30 1.68
N THR A 277 23.39 7.24 1.29
CA THR A 277 23.74 8.39 2.14
C THR A 277 22.70 9.51 2.08
N GLY A 278 21.90 9.57 1.00
CA GLY A 278 20.95 10.65 0.74
C GLY A 278 21.60 11.97 0.33
N GLY A 279 22.88 11.95 -0.09
CA GLY A 279 23.71 13.11 -0.41
C GLY A 279 23.89 13.39 -1.91
N VAL A 280 23.31 12.58 -2.79
CA VAL A 280 23.39 12.76 -4.24
C VAL A 280 22.78 14.09 -4.66
N LEU A 281 23.46 14.80 -5.57
CA LEU A 281 23.00 16.10 -6.04
C LEU A 281 21.96 15.93 -7.16
N LEU A 282 20.75 16.41 -6.90
CA LEU A 282 19.67 16.43 -7.88
C LEU A 282 19.56 17.84 -8.50
N GLU A 283 19.56 17.93 -9.82
CA GLU A 283 19.42 19.19 -10.53
C GLU A 283 17.95 19.67 -10.54
N ARG A 284 17.75 20.93 -10.19
CA ARG A 284 16.46 21.64 -10.25
C ARG A 284 16.29 22.34 -11.59
N VAL A 285 15.05 22.66 -11.96
CA VAL A 285 14.71 23.41 -13.19
C VAL A 285 15.37 24.79 -13.25
N ASP A 286 15.70 25.39 -12.11
CA ASP A 286 16.40 26.68 -12.03
C ASP A 286 17.94 26.58 -12.13
N GLY A 287 18.47 25.38 -12.39
CA GLY A 287 19.90 25.09 -12.51
C GLY A 287 20.65 24.96 -11.19
N ARG A 288 19.97 25.09 -10.05
CA ARG A 288 20.55 24.79 -8.72
C ARG A 288 20.51 23.29 -8.46
N THR A 289 21.25 22.85 -7.46
CA THR A 289 21.23 21.46 -6.97
C THR A 289 20.64 21.36 -5.58
N ILE A 290 20.04 20.21 -5.27
CA ILE A 290 19.51 19.88 -3.94
C ILE A 290 19.66 18.37 -3.69
N THR A 291 19.98 17.97 -2.46
CA THR A 291 20.03 16.56 -2.07
C THR A 291 18.63 16.01 -1.74
N PRO A 292 18.39 14.68 -1.81
CA PRO A 292 17.17 14.07 -1.30
C PRO A 292 16.88 14.44 0.15
N LEU A 293 17.92 14.50 0.99
CA LEU A 293 17.82 14.88 2.39
C LEU A 293 17.33 16.33 2.57
N GLU A 294 17.93 17.27 1.84
CA GLU A 294 17.52 18.69 1.86
C GLU A 294 16.11 18.86 1.29
N MET A 295 15.76 18.14 0.22
CA MET A 295 14.42 18.18 -0.37
C MET A 295 13.35 17.77 0.64
N GLN A 296 13.54 16.64 1.32
CA GLN A 296 12.58 16.17 2.31
C GLN A 296 12.60 17.04 3.58
N THR A 297 13.74 17.65 3.92
CA THR A 297 13.82 18.64 5.00
C THR A 297 12.98 19.88 4.69
N GLU A 298 13.04 20.39 3.45
CA GLU A 298 12.24 21.53 3.00
C GLU A 298 10.74 21.23 3.04
N HIS A 299 10.32 20.05 2.55
CA HIS A 299 8.92 19.62 2.64
C HIS A 299 8.44 19.56 4.10
N LEU A 300 9.23 18.95 4.99
CA LEU A 300 8.91 18.86 6.41
C LEU A 300 8.82 20.25 7.06
N GLY A 301 9.73 21.17 6.71
CA GLY A 301 9.71 22.55 7.18
C GLY A 301 8.41 23.27 6.80
N ARG A 302 8.01 23.20 5.53
CA ARG A 302 6.74 23.80 5.04
C ARG A 302 5.51 23.20 5.72
N LEU A 303 5.49 21.89 5.94
CA LEU A 303 4.40 21.24 6.67
C LEU A 303 4.33 21.70 8.13
N ARG A 304 5.47 21.90 8.80
CA ARG A 304 5.51 22.43 10.17
C ARG A 304 4.96 23.84 10.24
N ASP A 305 5.38 24.70 9.31
CA ASP A 305 4.89 26.07 9.22
C ASP A 305 3.39 26.13 8.91
N HIS A 306 2.90 25.22 8.05
CA HIS A 306 1.49 25.06 7.75
C HIS A 306 0.70 24.63 8.98
N ILE A 307 1.16 23.60 9.71
CA ILE A 307 0.49 23.07 10.90
C ILE A 307 0.48 24.10 12.04
N ALA A 308 1.54 24.90 12.17
CA ALA A 308 1.64 25.97 13.16
C ALA A 308 0.56 27.07 12.99
N GLN A 309 -0.17 27.10 11.86
CA GLN A 309 -1.32 27.98 11.64
C GLN A 309 -2.62 27.43 12.25
N ASP A 310 -2.54 26.90 13.47
CA ASP A 310 -3.65 26.30 14.23
C ASP A 310 -4.36 25.11 13.52
N ILE A 311 -3.62 24.23 12.83
CA ILE A 311 -4.21 23.01 12.23
C ILE A 311 -4.23 21.87 13.26
N GLU A 312 -5.40 21.29 13.47
CA GLU A 312 -5.56 20.09 14.30
C GLU A 312 -5.15 18.85 13.50
N VAL A 313 -4.08 18.21 13.94
CA VAL A 313 -3.58 16.94 13.40
C VAL A 313 -3.82 15.81 14.40
N THR A 314 -4.04 14.60 13.91
CA THR A 314 -4.25 13.44 14.79
C THR A 314 -2.94 12.96 15.43
N ALA A 315 -3.04 12.07 16.41
CA ALA A 315 -1.86 11.43 17.02
C ALA A 315 -1.00 10.67 16.00
N LEU A 316 -1.62 10.02 15.01
CA LEU A 316 -0.90 9.32 13.94
C LEU A 316 -0.21 10.29 12.96
N HIS A 317 -0.82 11.44 12.64
CA HIS A 317 -0.13 12.48 11.87
C HIS A 317 1.09 13.03 12.62
N THR A 318 0.95 13.26 13.92
CA THR A 318 2.05 13.70 14.78
C THR A 318 3.19 12.67 14.79
N ALA A 319 2.86 11.40 15.00
CA ALA A 319 3.82 10.30 14.99
C ALA A 319 4.51 10.14 13.61
N ALA A 320 3.80 10.40 12.52
CA ALA A 320 4.37 10.39 11.17
C ALA A 320 5.39 11.53 10.99
N LEU A 321 5.07 12.75 11.42
CA LEU A 321 5.99 13.90 11.34
C LEU A 321 7.25 13.70 12.21
N GLU A 322 7.09 13.14 13.40
CA GLU A 322 8.23 12.75 14.25
C GLU A 322 9.09 11.66 13.60
N LEU A 323 8.46 10.66 12.98
CA LEU A 323 9.18 9.60 12.25
C LEU A 323 9.88 10.15 11.01
N TRP A 324 9.27 11.11 10.30
CA TRP A 324 9.90 11.82 9.19
C TRP A 324 11.17 12.52 9.65
N GLU A 325 11.10 13.33 10.71
CA GLU A 325 12.28 14.02 11.26
C GLU A 325 13.37 13.05 11.68
N ARG A 326 13.01 12.00 12.44
CA ARG A 326 13.98 10.98 12.86
C ARG A 326 14.60 10.26 11.66
N GLY A 327 13.83 9.97 10.61
CA GLY A 327 14.35 9.36 9.39
C GLY A 327 15.37 10.24 8.67
N LEU A 328 15.12 11.55 8.60
CA LEU A 328 16.08 12.51 8.05
C LEU A 328 17.34 12.60 8.92
N GLU A 329 17.18 12.61 10.25
CA GLU A 329 18.32 12.64 11.16
C GLU A 329 19.15 11.35 11.11
N ALA A 330 18.49 10.19 11.00
CA ALA A 330 19.13 8.89 10.82
C ALA A 330 20.03 8.89 9.58
N LEU A 331 19.55 9.43 8.46
CA LEU A 331 20.35 9.55 7.24
C LEU A 331 21.47 10.58 7.40
N ARG A 332 21.18 11.77 7.94
CA ARG A 332 22.19 12.81 8.17
C ARG A 332 23.37 12.31 9.01
N MET A 333 23.09 11.54 10.05
CA MET A 333 24.07 10.99 10.97
C MET A 333 24.63 9.62 10.54
N GLN A 334 24.11 9.04 9.46
CA GLN A 334 24.43 7.68 9.00
C GLN A 334 24.19 6.62 10.10
N GLN A 335 23.08 6.77 10.84
CA GLN A 335 22.65 5.95 11.97
C GLN A 335 21.25 5.34 11.73
N PRO A 336 21.13 4.37 10.79
CA PRO A 336 19.85 3.74 10.46
C PRO A 336 19.21 3.02 11.66
N GLU A 337 19.99 2.64 12.68
CA GLU A 337 19.52 2.00 13.91
C GLU A 337 18.52 2.85 14.71
N SER A 338 18.48 4.16 14.51
CA SER A 338 17.55 5.06 15.20
C SER A 338 16.10 4.95 14.70
N VAL A 339 15.89 4.29 13.56
CA VAL A 339 14.58 4.08 12.90
C VAL A 339 14.37 2.63 12.44
N ASP A 340 15.24 1.72 12.89
CA ASP A 340 15.29 0.30 12.48
C ASP A 340 14.15 -0.58 13.04
N THR A 341 13.16 0.03 13.69
CA THR A 341 11.93 -0.63 14.11
C THR A 341 10.70 -0.11 13.36
N GLU A 342 10.83 0.97 12.59
CA GLU A 342 9.69 1.66 11.97
C GLU A 342 9.77 1.79 10.46
N LEU A 343 10.97 1.97 9.89
CA LEU A 343 11.18 2.14 8.45
C LEU A 343 11.71 0.86 7.83
N ASP A 344 11.03 0.35 6.80
CA ASP A 344 11.30 -0.96 6.20
C ASP A 344 12.75 -1.11 5.72
N TRP A 345 13.28 -0.12 4.99
CA TRP A 345 14.66 -0.16 4.53
C TRP A 345 15.65 -0.27 5.71
N ALA A 346 15.40 0.41 6.83
CA ALA A 346 16.28 0.36 7.99
C ALA A 346 16.14 -0.96 8.77
N VAL A 347 14.90 -1.44 8.95
CA VAL A 347 14.60 -2.74 9.57
C VAL A 347 15.30 -3.86 8.80
N LYS A 348 15.11 -3.88 7.47
CA LYS A 348 15.69 -4.89 6.59
C LYS A 348 17.20 -4.74 6.49
N HIS A 349 17.72 -3.52 6.36
CA HIS A 349 19.15 -3.25 6.39
C HIS A 349 19.80 -3.92 7.60
N ARG A 350 19.34 -3.61 8.82
CA ARG A 350 19.82 -4.24 10.06
C ARG A 350 19.75 -5.77 10.01
N LEU A 351 18.63 -6.31 9.54
CA LEU A 351 18.43 -7.76 9.46
C LEU A 351 19.50 -8.43 8.58
N LEU A 352 19.77 -7.85 7.40
CA LEU A 352 20.79 -8.35 6.48
C LEU A 352 22.19 -8.12 7.06
N THR A 353 22.50 -6.93 7.58
CA THR A 353 23.78 -6.60 8.24
C THR A 353 24.14 -7.63 9.30
N ARG A 354 23.20 -7.92 10.22
CA ARG A 354 23.43 -8.86 11.32
C ARG A 354 23.64 -10.29 10.82
N TYR A 355 22.93 -10.68 9.76
CA TYR A 355 23.11 -12.01 9.17
C TYR A 355 24.51 -12.13 8.53
N CYS A 356 24.88 -11.16 7.69
CA CYS A 356 26.19 -11.10 7.04
C CYS A 356 27.34 -11.14 8.06
N GLN A 357 27.27 -10.32 9.11
CA GLN A 357 28.27 -10.29 10.17
C GLN A 357 28.36 -11.62 10.95
N ARG A 358 27.22 -12.24 11.25
CA ARG A 358 27.19 -13.50 12.01
C ARG A 358 27.75 -14.68 11.23
N HIS A 359 27.58 -14.67 9.91
CA HIS A 359 27.92 -15.78 9.03
C HIS A 359 29.17 -15.53 8.17
N ASP A 360 29.86 -14.40 8.39
CA ASP A 360 31.03 -13.97 7.63
C ASP A 360 30.78 -14.04 6.12
N THR A 361 29.72 -13.35 5.69
CA THR A 361 29.23 -13.35 4.31
C THR A 361 28.72 -11.97 3.90
N ASP A 362 28.26 -11.83 2.66
CA ASP A 362 27.80 -10.59 2.04
C ASP A 362 26.48 -10.78 1.29
N LEU A 363 26.03 -9.75 0.57
CA LEU A 363 24.79 -9.80 -0.22
C LEU A 363 24.82 -10.79 -1.40
N THR A 364 25.96 -11.37 -1.75
CA THR A 364 26.07 -12.37 -2.82
C THR A 364 25.62 -13.77 -2.39
N ASP A 365 25.49 -14.01 -1.08
CA ASP A 365 25.04 -15.29 -0.55
C ASP A 365 23.52 -15.50 -0.79
N PRO A 366 23.11 -16.58 -1.48
CA PRO A 366 21.70 -16.87 -1.73
C PRO A 366 20.84 -16.94 -0.46
N ARG A 367 21.44 -17.25 0.70
CA ARG A 367 20.74 -17.25 1.99
C ARG A 367 20.34 -15.85 2.43
N VAL A 368 21.11 -14.82 2.05
CA VAL A 368 20.81 -13.41 2.32
C VAL A 368 19.69 -12.93 1.41
N THR A 369 19.71 -13.28 0.12
CA THR A 369 18.59 -13.03 -0.81
C THR A 369 17.30 -13.69 -0.31
N ARG A 370 17.37 -14.95 0.15
CA ARG A 370 16.22 -15.64 0.77
C ARG A 370 15.71 -14.92 2.02
N LEU A 371 16.61 -14.41 2.87
CA LEU A 371 16.23 -13.64 4.06
C LEU A 371 15.53 -12.33 3.68
N ALA A 372 16.00 -11.64 2.63
CA ALA A 372 15.39 -10.44 2.11
C ALA A 372 13.98 -10.69 1.54
N LEU A 373 13.76 -11.84 0.88
CA LEU A 373 12.42 -12.27 0.43
C LEU A 373 11.51 -12.64 1.60
N ALA A 374 12.02 -13.39 2.59
CA ALA A 374 11.25 -13.80 3.77
C ALA A 374 10.76 -12.61 4.61
N TYR A 375 11.44 -11.46 4.55
CA TYR A 375 10.96 -10.21 5.15
C TYR A 375 9.56 -9.82 4.62
N HIS A 376 9.29 -10.11 3.35
CA HIS A 376 8.06 -9.74 2.65
C HIS A 376 7.03 -10.86 2.57
N ASP A 377 7.37 -12.07 3.00
CA ASP A 377 6.43 -13.21 2.98
C ASP A 377 5.32 -12.97 4.00
N VAL A 378 4.07 -13.02 3.56
CA VAL A 378 2.89 -12.77 4.42
C VAL A 378 2.54 -13.97 5.29
N SER A 379 3.10 -15.15 5.01
CA SER A 379 2.79 -16.39 5.70
C SER A 379 3.19 -16.30 7.18
N PRO A 380 2.34 -16.71 8.14
CA PRO A 380 2.66 -16.64 9.57
C PRO A 380 3.93 -17.42 9.95
N GLY A 381 4.16 -18.57 9.29
CA GLY A 381 5.28 -19.46 9.61
C GLY A 381 6.54 -19.27 8.76
N GLN A 382 6.47 -18.55 7.63
CA GLN A 382 7.63 -18.34 6.74
C GLN A 382 8.07 -16.87 6.71
N GLY A 383 7.11 -15.96 6.87
CA GLY A 383 7.32 -14.53 7.03
C GLY A 383 8.00 -14.16 8.33
N LEU A 384 8.68 -13.01 8.32
CA LEU A 384 9.41 -12.53 9.49
C LEU A 384 8.59 -11.59 10.38
N ARG A 385 7.50 -11.01 9.86
CA ARG A 385 6.73 -9.95 10.52
C ARG A 385 6.34 -10.30 11.96
N GLN A 386 5.62 -11.40 12.17
CA GLN A 386 5.14 -11.79 13.51
C GLN A 386 6.29 -11.95 14.52
N ARG A 387 7.41 -12.52 14.07
CA ARG A 387 8.61 -12.68 14.91
C ARG A 387 9.26 -11.34 15.23
N LEU A 388 9.34 -10.43 14.27
CA LEU A 388 9.89 -9.09 14.48
C LEU A 388 8.99 -8.25 15.40
N GLU A 389 7.67 -8.30 15.22
CA GLU A 389 6.71 -7.58 16.07
C GLU A 389 6.73 -8.10 17.52
N SER A 390 6.72 -9.42 17.72
CA SER A 390 6.74 -10.04 19.05
C SER A 390 8.03 -9.82 19.84
N THR A 391 9.13 -9.53 19.14
CA THR A 391 10.44 -9.23 19.75
C THR A 391 10.74 -7.73 19.84
N GLY A 392 9.78 -6.87 19.48
CA GLY A 392 9.95 -5.41 19.50
C GLY A 392 10.89 -4.88 18.41
N LEU A 393 11.25 -5.71 17.42
CA LEU A 393 12.10 -5.34 16.30
C LEU A 393 11.32 -4.74 15.12
N LEU A 394 9.99 -4.77 15.18
CA LEU A 394 9.08 -4.07 14.28
C LEU A 394 7.94 -3.44 15.10
N ARG A 395 7.85 -2.12 15.10
CA ARG A 395 6.89 -1.36 15.89
C ARG A 395 5.50 -1.41 15.25
N ARG A 396 4.49 -1.53 16.11
CA ARG A 396 3.07 -1.39 15.74
C ARG A 396 2.55 -0.02 16.14
N PHE A 397 1.70 0.55 15.29
CA PHE A 397 0.93 1.78 15.51
C PHE A 397 -0.56 1.48 15.70
N VAL A 398 -1.04 0.40 15.08
CA VAL A 398 -2.37 -0.19 15.29
C VAL A 398 -2.18 -1.64 15.76
N ASP A 399 -2.95 -2.04 16.76
CA ASP A 399 -2.88 -3.38 17.34
C ASP A 399 -3.43 -4.48 16.42
N ASP A 400 -3.06 -5.73 16.73
CA ASP A 400 -3.47 -6.90 15.97
C ASP A 400 -4.98 -7.14 15.99
N GLU A 401 -5.66 -6.79 17.09
CA GLU A 401 -7.09 -7.03 17.23
C GLU A 401 -7.87 -6.15 16.23
N THR A 402 -7.47 -4.89 16.12
CA THR A 402 -8.02 -3.93 15.17
C THR A 402 -7.73 -4.36 13.73
N CYS A 403 -6.51 -4.83 13.44
CA CYS A 403 -6.17 -5.39 12.14
C CYS A 403 -7.00 -6.63 11.77
N ARG A 404 -7.19 -7.58 12.71
CA ARG A 404 -8.02 -8.77 12.48
C ARG A 404 -9.48 -8.41 12.28
N ARG A 405 -10.01 -7.47 13.07
CA ARG A 405 -11.39 -7.00 12.93
C ARG A 405 -11.64 -6.37 11.56
N ALA A 406 -10.65 -5.66 10.99
CA ALA A 406 -10.75 -5.04 9.68
C ALA A 406 -10.92 -6.02 8.50
N VAL A 407 -10.62 -7.31 8.70
CA VAL A 407 -10.89 -8.37 7.69
C VAL A 407 -12.39 -8.45 7.38
N ASP A 408 -13.23 -8.40 8.42
CA ASP A 408 -14.68 -8.58 8.30
C ASP A 408 -15.50 -7.33 8.60
N THR A 409 -14.87 -6.29 9.17
CA THR A 409 -15.54 -5.04 9.55
C THR A 409 -14.99 -3.87 8.74
N PRO A 410 -15.81 -3.23 7.88
CA PRO A 410 -15.37 -2.10 7.09
C PRO A 410 -15.15 -0.83 7.95
N PRO A 411 -14.41 0.17 7.45
CA PRO A 411 -14.33 1.50 8.06
C PRO A 411 -15.73 2.07 8.31
N ALA A 412 -15.98 2.51 9.54
CA ALA A 412 -17.33 2.88 10.00
C ALA A 412 -17.81 4.25 9.47
N THR A 413 -16.89 5.06 8.98
CA THR A 413 -17.07 6.49 8.66
C THR A 413 -17.23 6.77 7.16
N THR A 414 -17.02 5.77 6.30
CA THR A 414 -17.08 5.92 4.84
C THR A 414 -18.20 5.07 4.24
N ARG A 415 -18.42 5.20 2.92
CA ARG A 415 -19.35 4.32 2.20
C ARG A 415 -19.00 2.84 2.26
N ALA A 416 -17.76 2.49 2.60
CA ALA A 416 -17.36 1.10 2.78
C ALA A 416 -18.22 0.39 3.83
N ARG A 417 -18.69 1.13 4.86
CA ARG A 417 -19.66 0.63 5.83
C ARG A 417 -20.93 0.08 5.16
N LEU A 418 -21.50 0.86 4.24
CA LEU A 418 -22.72 0.49 3.53
C LEU A 418 -22.51 -0.72 2.64
N ARG A 419 -21.42 -0.70 1.87
CA ARG A 419 -21.06 -1.77 0.94
C ARG A 419 -20.76 -3.08 1.67
N GLY A 420 -19.93 -3.03 2.71
CA GLY A 420 -19.58 -4.19 3.54
C GLY A 420 -20.80 -4.80 4.24
N ALA A 421 -21.75 -3.98 4.71
CA ALA A 421 -22.99 -4.48 5.29
C ALA A 421 -23.83 -5.29 4.29
N VAL A 422 -23.97 -4.82 3.04
CA VAL A 422 -24.71 -5.56 2.01
C VAL A 422 -23.99 -6.85 1.62
N VAL A 423 -22.66 -6.80 1.40
CA VAL A 423 -21.87 -8.00 1.08
C VAL A 423 -21.98 -9.04 2.20
N ALA A 424 -21.78 -8.62 3.45
CA ALA A 424 -21.88 -9.50 4.61
C ALA A 424 -23.27 -10.16 4.70
N LYS A 425 -24.34 -9.37 4.53
CA LYS A 425 -25.71 -9.87 4.57
C LYS A 425 -26.02 -10.83 3.43
N ALA A 426 -25.51 -10.54 2.23
CA ALA A 426 -25.70 -11.39 1.05
C ALA A 426 -25.02 -12.75 1.24
N GLU A 427 -23.79 -12.76 1.76
CA GLU A 427 -23.07 -14.00 2.09
C GLU A 427 -23.79 -14.82 3.16
N ASP A 428 -24.23 -14.18 4.25
CA ASP A 428 -24.93 -14.86 5.36
C ASP A 428 -26.25 -15.51 4.87
N LEU A 429 -26.91 -14.89 3.89
CA LEU A 429 -28.15 -15.37 3.28
C LEU A 429 -27.96 -16.18 1.99
N ARG A 430 -26.70 -16.36 1.53
CA ARG A 430 -26.36 -17.02 0.25
C ARG A 430 -27.11 -16.45 -0.96
N ARG A 431 -27.20 -15.12 -1.05
CA ARG A 431 -27.80 -14.39 -2.18
C ARG A 431 -26.72 -13.82 -3.09
N ASP A 432 -27.00 -13.83 -4.38
CA ASP A 432 -26.15 -13.24 -5.40
C ASP A 432 -26.30 -11.70 -5.40
N VAL A 433 -25.17 -11.00 -5.32
CA VAL A 433 -25.11 -9.53 -5.30
C VAL A 433 -24.03 -9.06 -6.27
N SER A 434 -24.36 -8.04 -7.05
CA SER A 434 -23.42 -7.30 -7.89
C SER A 434 -23.01 -6.00 -7.18
N VAL A 435 -21.71 -5.83 -6.94
CA VAL A 435 -21.14 -4.70 -6.20
C VAL A 435 -19.95 -4.11 -6.96
N ASP A 436 -19.88 -2.78 -7.00
CA ASP A 436 -18.68 -2.02 -7.36
C ASP A 436 -18.42 -0.91 -6.31
N TRP A 437 -17.45 -0.02 -6.56
CA TRP A 437 -17.13 1.07 -5.64
C TRP A 437 -18.28 2.07 -5.40
N VAL A 438 -19.16 2.26 -6.38
CA VAL A 438 -20.23 3.27 -6.38
C VAL A 438 -21.63 2.66 -6.52
N GLY A 439 -21.78 1.35 -6.64
CA GLY A 439 -23.02 0.68 -6.99
C GLY A 439 -23.21 -0.65 -6.27
N VAL A 440 -24.43 -0.90 -5.83
CA VAL A 440 -24.85 -2.15 -5.19
C VAL A 440 -26.20 -2.59 -5.76
N ARG A 441 -26.35 -3.86 -6.13
CA ARG A 441 -27.61 -4.43 -6.64
C ARG A 441 -27.72 -5.93 -6.31
N LEU A 442 -28.92 -6.39 -5.93
CA LEU A 442 -29.24 -7.81 -5.84
C LEU A 442 -29.54 -8.40 -7.24
N ASP A 443 -29.02 -9.59 -7.52
CA ASP A 443 -29.13 -10.17 -8.87
C ASP A 443 -30.43 -10.94 -9.12
N ASP A 444 -31.22 -11.19 -8.07
CA ASP A 444 -32.57 -11.75 -8.17
C ASP A 444 -33.65 -10.74 -8.62
N GLY A 445 -33.25 -9.51 -8.92
CA GLY A 445 -34.14 -8.45 -9.41
C GLY A 445 -35.01 -7.81 -8.33
N VAL A 446 -34.82 -8.18 -7.05
CA VAL A 446 -35.51 -7.53 -5.93
C VAL A 446 -34.81 -6.22 -5.59
N GLY A 447 -35.54 -5.11 -5.69
CA GLY A 447 -35.04 -3.77 -5.37
C GLY A 447 -34.35 -3.08 -6.53
N SER A 448 -34.27 -1.74 -6.46
CA SER A 448 -33.53 -0.94 -7.44
C SER A 448 -32.05 -0.89 -7.09
N PRO A 449 -31.14 -0.81 -8.09
CA PRO A 449 -29.72 -0.56 -7.84
C PRO A 449 -29.53 0.70 -6.99
N VAL A 450 -28.64 0.64 -6.00
CA VAL A 450 -28.32 1.77 -5.13
C VAL A 450 -26.96 2.34 -5.50
N THR A 451 -26.92 3.63 -5.83
CA THR A 451 -25.68 4.36 -6.09
C THR A 451 -25.14 5.03 -4.82
N LEU A 452 -23.86 4.80 -4.53
CA LEU A 452 -23.06 5.27 -3.40
C LEU A 452 -21.98 6.27 -3.87
N SER A 453 -22.42 7.36 -4.52
CA SER A 453 -21.53 8.36 -5.15
C SER A 453 -20.78 9.26 -4.17
N ASP A 454 -21.27 9.42 -2.94
CA ASP A 454 -20.57 10.15 -1.88
C ASP A 454 -19.75 9.18 -1.02
N PRO A 455 -18.41 9.19 -1.13
CA PRO A 455 -17.57 8.25 -0.40
C PRO A 455 -17.52 8.54 1.11
N PHE A 456 -17.94 9.73 1.55
CA PHE A 456 -18.00 10.12 2.96
C PHE A 456 -19.31 9.70 3.65
N ARG A 457 -20.31 9.23 2.88
CA ARG A 457 -21.62 8.85 3.39
C ARG A 457 -21.62 7.42 3.92
N ALA A 458 -21.71 7.28 5.24
CA ALA A 458 -21.73 5.98 5.93
C ALA A 458 -23.15 5.47 6.30
N VAL A 459 -24.20 6.25 6.04
CA VAL A 459 -25.61 5.92 6.35
C VAL A 459 -26.49 6.24 5.14
N ASP A 460 -27.34 5.31 4.70
CA ASP A 460 -28.24 5.49 3.57
C ASP A 460 -29.52 4.65 3.74
N GLU A 461 -30.68 5.31 3.85
CA GLU A 461 -31.98 4.66 4.03
C GLU A 461 -32.31 3.65 2.92
N ARG A 462 -31.78 3.84 1.71
CA ARG A 462 -31.97 2.91 0.59
C ARG A 462 -31.22 1.60 0.82
N ILE A 463 -30.06 1.67 1.48
CA ILE A 463 -29.30 0.48 1.89
C ILE A 463 -29.99 -0.19 3.08
N ASP A 464 -30.49 0.57 4.05
CA ASP A 464 -31.25 0.01 5.17
C ASP A 464 -32.50 -0.75 4.65
N ALA A 465 -33.27 -0.15 3.74
CA ALA A 465 -34.40 -0.80 3.09
C ALA A 465 -34.01 -2.04 2.27
N LEU A 466 -32.84 -2.01 1.61
CA LEU A 466 -32.30 -3.16 0.89
C LEU A 466 -31.99 -4.31 1.84
N LEU A 467 -31.29 -4.04 2.94
CA LEU A 467 -30.94 -5.03 3.97
C LEU A 467 -32.19 -5.65 4.60
N GLU A 468 -33.20 -4.85 4.93
CA GLU A 468 -34.48 -5.37 5.43
C GLU A 468 -35.20 -6.24 4.39
N SER A 469 -35.16 -5.85 3.12
CA SER A 469 -35.77 -6.66 2.05
C SER A 469 -35.08 -8.01 1.90
N MET A 470 -33.76 -8.06 2.14
CA MET A 470 -32.99 -9.30 2.09
C MET A 470 -33.45 -10.28 3.18
N GLU A 471 -33.73 -9.78 4.38
CA GLU A 471 -34.23 -10.55 5.52
C GLU A 471 -35.65 -11.07 5.29
N ARG A 472 -36.58 -10.20 4.87
CA ARG A 472 -37.99 -10.58 4.66
C ARG A 472 -38.12 -11.73 3.66
N SER A 473 -37.43 -11.64 2.52
CA SER A 473 -37.45 -12.69 1.51
C SER A 473 -36.85 -14.02 1.99
N ALA A 474 -35.92 -14.00 2.94
CA ALA A 474 -35.35 -15.22 3.51
C ALA A 474 -36.35 -15.94 4.44
N THR A 475 -37.16 -15.20 5.18
CA THR A 475 -38.24 -15.74 6.04
C THR A 475 -39.45 -16.27 5.27
N ASP A 476 -39.68 -15.82 4.04
CA ASP A 476 -40.83 -16.25 3.20
C ASP A 476 -40.54 -17.51 2.36
N LEU A 477 -39.35 -18.11 2.48
CA LEU A 477 -39.05 -19.41 1.88
C LEU A 477 -39.74 -20.53 2.71
N PRO A 478 -40.56 -21.41 2.10
CA PRO A 478 -41.21 -22.48 2.83
C PRO A 478 -40.16 -23.37 3.51
N ILE A 479 -40.36 -23.65 4.80
CA ILE A 479 -39.58 -24.64 5.54
C ILE A 479 -39.92 -26.02 4.96
N GLY A 480 -39.07 -26.50 4.05
CA GLY A 480 -39.02 -27.89 3.59
C GLY A 480 -39.83 -28.20 2.33
N VAL A 481 -39.11 -28.68 1.31
CA VAL A 481 -39.42 -29.96 0.64
C VAL A 481 -38.12 -30.73 0.47
#